data_AF-A0A2E5F2H2-F1
#
_entry.id   AF-A0A2E5F2H2-F1
#
_cell.length_a   1.000
_cell.length_b   1.000
_cell.length_c   1.000
_cell.angle_alpha   90.00
_cell.angle_beta   90.00
_cell.angle_gamma   90.00
#
_symmetry.space_group_name_H-M   'P 1'
#
loop_
_entity.id
_entity.type
_entity.pdbx_description
1 polymer ?
#
loop_
_entity_poly.entity_id
_entity_poly.type
_entity_poly.pdbx_seq_one_letter_code
_entity_poly.pdbx_strand_id
1 'polypeptide(L)' 'MIGSLGWQELLIILVILALLFGASRVASLGGALGKGIREFRSEARGEDESEDDESSDSESQSDSEDESKKT' A
#
# COMPACT_ATOMS: atom_id res chain seq x y z
N MET A 1 22.59 8.73 24.98
CA MET A 1 21.25 9.33 24.89
C MET A 1 20.89 9.46 23.42
N ILE A 2 20.31 8.40 22.86
CA ILE A 2 19.68 8.41 21.55
C ILE A 2 18.25 8.01 21.87
N GLY A 3 17.36 9.01 21.78
CA GLY A 3 15.98 8.88 22.18
C GLY A 3 15.35 7.72 21.44
N SER A 4 14.58 6.93 22.17
CA SER A 4 13.62 6.00 21.61
C SER A 4 12.86 6.71 20.49
N LEU A 5 13.10 6.34 19.23
CA LEU A 5 12.21 6.71 18.14
C LEU A 5 10.83 6.23 18.54
N GLY A 6 9.97 7.18 18.93
CA GLY A 6 8.62 6.89 19.35
C GLY A 6 7.73 6.64 18.14
N TRP A 7 6.51 6.20 18.44
CA TRP A 7 5.48 6.01 17.42
C TRP A 7 5.18 7.32 16.67
N GLN A 8 5.29 8.46 17.36
CA GLN A 8 5.11 9.80 16.81
C GLN A 8 6.15 10.14 15.74
N GLU A 9 7.44 9.90 15.99
CA GLU A 9 8.50 10.16 15.02
C GLU A 9 8.37 9.27 13.78
N LEU A 10 8.03 7.98 13.98
CA LEU A 10 7.77 7.06 12.86
C LEU A 10 6.60 7.53 11.98
N LEU A 11 5.52 8.02 12.58
CA LEU A 11 4.38 8.60 11.85
C LEU A 11 4.79 9.81 11.02
N ILE A 12 5.59 10.72 11.58
CA ILE A 12 6.08 11.92 10.86
C ILE A 12 6.93 11.51 9.65
N ILE A 13 7.85 10.55 9.83
CA ILE A 13 8.69 10.04 8.74
C ILE A 13 7.81 9.38 7.65
N LEU A 14 6.82 8.58 8.04
CA LEU A 14 5.90 7.92 7.12
C LEU A 14 5.14 8.94 6.27
N VAL A 15 4.65 10.03 6.87
CA VAL A 15 3.95 11.10 6.16
C VAL A 15 4.87 11.78 5.15
N ILE A 16 6.12 12.09 5.53
CA ILE A 16 7.10 12.68 4.61
C ILE A 16 7.36 11.74 3.43
N LEU A 17 7.59 10.44 3.68
CA LEU A 17 7.77 9.45 2.62
C LEU A 17 6.53 9.34 1.72
N ALA A 18 5.32 9.38 2.28
CA ALA A 18 4.08 9.36 1.51
C ALA A 18 3.90 10.62 0.65
N LEU A 19 4.43 11.79 1.07
CA LEU A 19 4.44 13.00 0.24
C LEU A 19 5.48 12.92 -0.89
N LEU A 20 6.66 12.36 -0.62
CA LEU A 20 7.73 12.20 -1.63
C LEU A 20 7.37 11.15 -2.70
N PHE A 21 6.90 9.99 -2.26
CA PHE A 21 6.58 8.86 -3.14
C PHE A 21 5.12 8.87 -3.60
N GLY A 22 4.25 9.62 -2.93
CA GLY A 22 2.79 9.57 -3.14
C GLY A 22 2.14 8.39 -2.41
N ALA A 23 0.88 8.57 -2.00
CA ALA A 23 0.09 7.51 -1.37
C ALA A 23 -0.09 6.28 -2.29
N SER A 24 -0.17 6.49 -3.60
CA SER A 24 -0.36 5.41 -4.59
C SER A 24 0.83 4.44 -4.66
N ARG A 25 2.07 4.94 -4.66
CA ARG A 25 3.28 4.10 -4.65
C ARG A 25 3.39 3.28 -3.36
N VAL A 26 3.15 3.92 -2.21
CA VAL A 26 3.20 3.26 -0.89
C VAL A 26 2.11 2.19 -0.77
N ALA A 27 0.89 2.48 -1.23
CA ALA A 27 -0.23 1.54 -1.23
C ALA A 27 0.01 0.34 -2.17
N SER A 28 0.56 0.58 -3.37
CA SER A 28 0.91 -0.47 -4.32
C SER A 28 1.97 -1.43 -3.75
N LEU A 29 3.06 -0.89 -3.17
CA LEU A 29 4.08 -1.69 -2.49
C LEU A 29 3.52 -2.42 -1.27
N GLY A 30 2.72 -1.74 -0.45
CA GLY A 30 2.09 -2.31 0.74
C GLY A 30 1.12 -3.44 0.40
N GLY A 31 0.35 -3.32 -0.68
CA GLY A 31 -0.54 -4.38 -1.17
C GLY A 31 0.22 -5.62 -1.64
N ALA A 32 1.31 -5.45 -2.38
CA ALA A 32 2.15 -6.57 -2.83
C ALA A 32 2.86 -7.27 -1.65
N LEU A 33 3.43 -6.49 -0.73
CA LEU A 33 4.07 -7.02 0.49
C LEU A 33 3.05 -7.69 1.41
N GLY A 34 1.86 -7.12 1.57
CA GLY A 34 0.79 -7.67 2.39
C GLY A 34 0.30 -9.02 1.89
N LYS A 35 0.11 -9.17 0.57
CA LYS A 35 -0.21 -10.46 -0.07
C LYS A 35 0.88 -11.50 0.18
N GLY A 36 2.15 -11.15 -0.02
CA GLY A 36 3.27 -12.07 0.23
C GLY A 36 3.40 -12.48 1.70
N ILE A 37 3.15 -11.55 2.64
CA ILE A 37 3.15 -11.85 4.08
C ILE A 37 1.95 -12.73 4.45
N ARG A 38 0.76 -12.51 3.86
CA ARG A 38 -0.44 -13.33 4.08
C ARG A 38 -0.22 -14.77 3.63
N GLU A 39 0.32 -14.96 2.44
CA GLU A 39 0.69 -16.28 1.90
C GLU A 39 1.74 -16.96 2.80
N PHE A 40 2.83 -16.25 3.12
CA PHE A 40 3.88 -16.76 4.01
C PHE A 40 3.33 -17.14 5.40
N ARG A 41 2.37 -16.38 5.92
CA ARG A 41 1.73 -16.67 7.22
C ARG A 41 0.84 -17.90 7.14
N SER A 42 0.09 -18.07 6.05
CA SER A 42 -0.81 -19.21 5.81
C SER A 42 0.01 -20.50 5.71
N GLU A 43 1.05 -20.52 4.87
CA GLU A 43 1.96 -21.67 4.76
C GLU A 43 2.68 -21.97 6.09
N ALA A 44 3.18 -20.94 6.78
CA ALA A 44 3.90 -21.12 8.04
C ALA A 44 3.02 -21.62 9.20
N ARG A 45 1.70 -21.44 9.13
CA ARG A 45 0.75 -21.92 10.15
C ARG A 45 0.14 -23.27 9.82
N GLY A 46 0.31 -23.76 8.58
CA GLY A 46 -0.20 -25.07 8.16
C GLY A 46 -1.72 -25.16 8.17
N GLU A 47 -2.41 -24.01 8.10
CA GLU A 47 -3.86 -23.91 8.07
C GLU A 47 -4.31 -23.59 6.64
N ASP A 48 -5.04 -24.54 6.05
CA ASP A 48 -5.74 -24.49 4.77
C ASP A 48 -6.95 -23.53 4.84
N GLU A 49 -6.77 -22.35 5.45
CA GLU A 49 -7.78 -21.29 5.48
C GLU A 49 -7.79 -20.57 4.14
N SER A 50 -8.41 -21.25 3.18
CA SER A 50 -8.89 -20.72 1.93
C SER A 50 -10.04 -19.77 2.21
N GLU A 51 -9.71 -18.51 2.49
CA GLU A 51 -10.66 -17.42 2.33
C GLU A 51 -10.10 -16.42 1.32
N ASP A 52 -10.76 -16.47 0.16
CA ASP A 52 -10.93 -15.42 -0.83
C ASP A 52 -10.67 -14.03 -0.26
N ASP A 53 -9.81 -13.29 -0.96
CA ASP A 53 -10.07 -11.86 -1.15
C ASP A 53 -9.36 -11.45 -2.43
N GLU A 54 -10.09 -11.62 -3.54
CA GLU A 54 -9.87 -10.93 -4.79
C GLU A 54 -9.79 -9.42 -4.51
N SER A 55 -8.58 -8.92 -4.29
CA SER A 55 -8.29 -7.49 -4.36
C SER A 55 -6.98 -7.32 -5.10
N SER A 56 -6.96 -7.83 -6.33
CA SER A 56 -6.15 -7.27 -7.39
C SER A 56 -7.11 -6.63 -8.38
N ASP A 57 -7.47 -5.37 -8.15
CA ASP A 57 -7.57 -4.50 -9.30
C ASP A 57 -6.98 -3.14 -8.94
N SER A 58 -6.00 -2.78 -9.75
CA SER A 58 -5.18 -1.60 -9.64
C SER A 58 -5.47 -0.76 -10.87
N GLU A 59 -6.62 -0.10 -10.95
CA GLU A 59 -6.84 0.93 -11.95
C GLU A 59 -7.57 2.13 -11.35
N SER A 60 -6.78 3.12 -10.93
CA SER A 60 -7.16 4.51 -11.21
C SER A 60 -5.91 5.19 -11.75
N GLN A 61 -5.68 4.95 -13.04
CA GLN A 61 -5.04 5.92 -13.92
C GLN A 61 -5.74 7.27 -13.70
N SER A 62 -5.00 8.25 -13.21
CA SER A 62 -5.34 9.66 -13.35
C SER A 62 -4.16 10.31 -14.06
N ASP A 63 -4.06 10.02 -15.36
CA ASP A 63 -3.27 10.81 -16.31
C ASP A 63 -4.20 11.19 -17.46
N SER A 64 -4.59 12.48 -17.44
CA SER A 64 -4.91 13.41 -18.53
C SER A 64 -5.33 12.89 -19.92
N GLU A 65 -6.54 13.25 -20.35
CA GLU A 65 -6.95 13.57 -21.74
C GLU A 65 -8.25 14.41 -21.70
N ASP A 66 -8.15 15.74 -21.71
CA ASP A 66 -8.46 16.64 -22.84
C ASP A 66 -9.39 16.04 -23.93
N GLU A 67 -10.71 16.14 -23.77
CA GLU A 67 -11.64 16.54 -24.84
C GLU A 67 -13.05 16.77 -24.27
N SER A 68 -13.46 18.05 -24.16
CA SER A 68 -14.87 18.42 -24.25
C SER A 68 -14.99 19.73 -25.00
N LYS A 69 -14.96 19.62 -26.33
CA LYS A 69 -15.74 20.50 -27.20
C LYS A 69 -17.21 20.21 -26.90
N LYS A 70 -17.95 21.18 -26.35
CA LYS A 70 -19.29 21.60 -26.82
C LYS A 70 -19.87 22.72 -25.94
N THR A 71 -19.52 23.95 -26.25
CA THR A 71 -20.42 25.13 -26.22
C THR A 71 -19.98 26.09 -27.31
#